data_AF-A0A7Y3MTJ7-F1
#
_entry.id   AF-A0A7Y3MTJ7-F1
#
_cell.length_a   1.000
_cell.length_b   1.000
_cell.length_c   1.000
_cell.angle_alpha   90.00
_cell.angle_beta   90.00
_cell.angle_gamma   90.00
#
_symmetry.space_group_name_H-M   'P 1'
#
loop_
_entity.id
_entity.type
_entity.pdbx_description
1 polymer ?
#
loop_
_entity_poly.entity_id
_entity_poly.type
_entity_poly.pdbx_seq_one_letter_code
_entity_poly.pdbx_strand_id
1 'polypeptide(L)'
;MVGIAKSRTTPAENTRSGDSFATATRAIARCLERQSELHGFAQTALNIMEAELGYEFGAVLVIRPESRRLEPVALSEQGRGPDFVEQDRAYVSGHGIDCGSGITGWVGASGRVARVGDVRRDRRYRPMRSSVRAELCVPIRAAARSLGVLNVESPEPNAFDEGDERRLTAVAAQLALILQTRAIRATVDRGGDTSREVDHRLRNSLAAVGALVDVCLHTHAAEAERAASITRRLHALTVVHDLLTRRRWQPIDLHELVRSLGPAAGDRFFVQGPPVTIPLRQVPAFGLVIHELASNCRRHGALRTPWGEAGVRWTAEAGEPCRVQWIERGPRIDGTDPGGGTSLANGLMRSELRGGIAWGYRPDGVHHELWADLDDDER
;
A
#
# COMPACT_ATOMS: atom_id res chain seq x y z
N MET A 1 1.59 12.01 35.69
CA MET A 1 0.22 11.49 35.45
C MET A 1 -0.57 12.61 34.79
N VAL A 2 -0.53 12.67 33.46
CA VAL A 2 -1.35 13.59 32.66
C VAL A 2 -2.02 12.69 31.64
N GLY A 3 -3.30 12.40 31.85
CA GLY A 3 -4.13 11.67 30.90
C GLY A 3 -4.47 12.61 29.74
N ILE A 4 -4.07 12.25 28.53
CA ILE A 4 -4.45 12.98 27.33
C ILE A 4 -5.79 12.39 26.88
N ALA A 5 -6.88 12.87 27.46
CA ALA A 5 -8.21 12.60 26.94
C ALA A 5 -8.31 13.18 25.53
N LYS A 6 -8.61 12.34 24.51
CA LYS A 6 -8.94 12.80 23.15
C LYS A 6 -10.20 13.68 23.21
N SER A 7 -10.00 15.00 23.29
CA SER A 7 -11.01 16.02 22.99
C SER A 7 -11.49 15.83 21.55
N ARG A 8 -12.80 15.96 21.30
CA ARG A 8 -13.36 15.99 19.94
C ARG A 8 -12.61 17.06 19.12
N THR A 9 -11.87 16.61 18.11
CA THR A 9 -10.90 17.41 17.38
C THR A 9 -11.57 18.45 16.47
N THR A 10 -10.94 19.62 16.40
CA THR A 10 -11.34 20.75 15.56
C THR A 10 -10.81 20.61 14.12
N PRO A 11 -11.37 21.31 13.12
CA PRO A 11 -10.91 21.23 11.73
C PRO A 11 -9.41 21.53 11.53
N ALA A 12 -8.81 22.34 12.40
CA ALA A 12 -7.38 22.69 12.36
C ALA A 12 -6.44 21.56 12.84
N GLU A 13 -6.92 20.68 13.73
CA GLU A 13 -6.17 19.50 14.18
C GLU A 13 -6.18 18.39 13.12
N ASN A 14 -7.26 18.28 12.34
CA ASN A 14 -7.32 17.38 11.18
C ASN A 14 -6.30 17.74 10.09
N THR A 15 -6.01 19.04 9.88
CA THR A 15 -4.99 19.48 8.93
C THR A 15 -3.58 19.11 9.39
N ARG A 16 -3.27 19.28 10.69
CA ARG A 16 -1.99 18.83 11.29
C ARG A 16 -1.80 17.32 11.25
N SER A 17 -2.87 16.54 11.48
CA SER A 17 -2.83 15.07 11.41
C SER A 17 -2.51 14.57 10.00
N GLY A 18 -3.06 15.23 8.96
CA GLY A 18 -2.74 14.93 7.55
C GLY A 18 -1.27 15.18 7.18
N ASP A 19 -0.70 16.28 7.65
CA ASP A 19 0.72 16.63 7.40
C ASP A 19 1.69 15.69 8.14
N SER A 20 1.32 15.27 9.35
CA SER A 20 2.08 14.27 10.11
C SER A 20 2.11 12.92 9.38
N PHE A 21 0.97 12.43 8.89
CA PHE A 21 0.88 11.13 8.23
C PHE A 21 1.70 11.08 6.92
N ALA A 22 1.74 12.20 6.20
CA ALA A 22 2.65 12.33 5.06
C ALA A 22 4.11 12.43 5.45
N THR A 23 4.41 13.11 6.56
CA THR A 23 5.77 13.12 7.11
C THR A 23 6.20 11.71 7.50
N ALA A 24 5.28 10.91 8.07
CA ALA A 24 5.45 9.50 8.37
C ALA A 24 5.83 8.71 7.14
N THR A 25 5.01 8.84 6.10
CA THR A 25 5.17 8.12 4.86
C THR A 25 6.44 8.53 4.10
N ARG A 26 6.79 9.82 4.09
CA ARG A 26 8.06 10.31 3.50
C ARG A 26 9.28 9.87 4.30
N ALA A 27 9.20 9.84 5.64
CA ALA A 27 10.28 9.34 6.48
C ALA A 27 10.53 7.85 6.22
N ILE A 28 9.45 7.07 6.13
CA ILE A 28 9.44 5.67 5.72
C ILE A 28 10.10 5.50 4.33
N ALA A 29 9.67 6.26 3.32
CA ALA A 29 10.25 6.22 1.98
C ALA A 29 11.77 6.54 1.99
N ARG A 30 12.21 7.55 2.75
CA ARG A 30 13.63 7.92 2.89
C ARG A 30 14.47 6.88 3.63
N CYS A 31 13.92 6.23 4.66
CA CYS A 31 14.60 5.14 5.35
C CYS A 31 14.89 3.95 4.41
N LEU A 32 14.01 3.75 3.43
CA LEU A 32 14.18 2.74 2.38
C LEU A 32 15.23 3.11 1.36
N GLU A 33 15.29 4.38 0.94
CA GLU A 33 16.34 4.89 0.05
C GLU A 33 17.75 4.74 0.66
N ARG A 34 17.86 4.83 2.00
CA ARG A 34 19.12 4.69 2.74
C ARG A 34 19.56 3.24 3.02
N GLN A 35 18.87 2.23 2.47
CA GLN A 35 19.17 0.81 2.70
C GLN A 35 19.21 0.42 4.19
N SER A 36 18.39 1.06 5.02
CA SER A 36 18.34 0.76 6.45
C SER A 36 17.85 -0.67 6.71
N GLU A 37 18.42 -1.36 7.70
CA GLU A 37 17.92 -2.68 8.11
C GLU A 37 16.43 -2.62 8.50
N LEU A 38 15.68 -3.71 8.24
CA LEU A 38 14.25 -3.84 8.56
C LEU A 38 13.87 -3.33 9.96
N HIS A 39 14.76 -3.53 10.94
CA HIS A 39 14.59 -3.05 12.30
C HIS A 39 14.47 -1.51 12.37
N GLY A 40 15.41 -0.77 11.78
CA GLY A 40 15.41 0.70 11.82
C GLY A 40 14.20 1.30 11.11
N PHE A 41 13.73 0.65 10.04
CA PHE A 41 12.50 1.04 9.38
C PHE A 41 11.26 0.81 10.26
N ALA A 42 11.11 -0.41 10.80
CA ALA A 42 9.98 -0.77 11.64
C ALA A 42 9.93 0.10 12.91
N GLN A 43 11.08 0.45 13.48
CA GLN A 43 11.20 1.37 14.59
C GLN A 43 10.74 2.78 14.21
N THR A 44 11.16 3.28 13.04
CA THR A 44 10.71 4.59 12.53
C THR A 44 9.20 4.64 12.36
N ALA A 45 8.61 3.57 11.79
CA ALA A 45 7.16 3.48 11.63
C ALA A 45 6.42 3.52 12.98
N LEU A 46 6.92 2.79 13.99
CA LEU A 46 6.34 2.81 15.34
C LEU A 46 6.48 4.18 16.00
N ASN A 47 7.65 4.82 15.97
CA ASN A 47 7.85 6.11 16.63
C ASN A 47 6.90 7.19 16.07
N ILE A 48 6.60 7.13 14.77
CA ILE A 48 5.68 8.09 14.15
C ILE A 48 4.23 7.77 14.47
N MET A 49 3.83 6.48 14.42
CA MET A 49 2.48 6.08 14.79
C MET A 49 2.19 6.29 16.28
N GLU A 50 3.19 6.21 17.13
CA GLU A 50 3.08 6.56 18.55
C GLU A 50 2.69 8.03 18.73
N ALA A 51 3.37 8.94 18.02
CA ALA A 51 3.07 10.37 18.05
C ALA A 51 1.68 10.71 17.47
N GLU A 52 1.21 9.96 16.48
CA GLU A 52 -0.08 10.22 15.81
C GLU A 52 -1.28 9.60 16.52
N LEU A 53 -1.15 8.36 16.99
CA LEU A 53 -2.26 7.59 17.53
C LEU A 53 -2.35 7.67 19.05
N GLY A 54 -1.24 8.05 19.72
CA GLY A 54 -1.16 8.15 21.18
C GLY A 54 -1.35 6.81 21.88
N TYR A 55 -0.95 5.69 21.26
CA TYR A 55 -0.99 4.38 21.90
C TYR A 55 0.07 4.26 22.99
N GLU A 56 -0.12 3.34 23.92
CA GLU A 56 0.91 3.01 24.91
C GLU A 56 1.89 2.04 24.27
N PHE A 57 1.49 0.81 23.91
CA PHE A 57 2.41 -0.17 23.37
C PHE A 57 2.26 -0.34 21.86
N GLY A 58 3.36 -0.58 21.16
CA GLY A 58 3.38 -0.82 19.72
C GLY A 58 4.42 -1.87 19.34
N ALA A 59 4.11 -2.75 18.40
CA ALA A 59 4.99 -3.81 17.96
C ALA A 59 4.83 -4.11 16.46
N VAL A 60 5.96 -4.29 15.78
CA VAL A 60 6.02 -4.92 14.45
C VAL A 60 6.53 -6.34 14.64
N LEU A 61 5.70 -7.31 14.30
CA LEU A 61 5.98 -8.73 14.46
C LEU A 61 5.98 -9.42 13.09
N VAL A 62 6.96 -10.28 12.83
CA VAL A 62 7.08 -11.02 11.57
C VAL A 62 6.82 -12.49 11.79
N ILE A 63 6.11 -13.14 10.86
CA ILE A 63 5.81 -14.57 10.93
C ILE A 63 7.04 -15.36 10.48
N ARG A 64 7.58 -16.20 11.37
CA ARG A 64 8.57 -17.22 11.03
C ARG A 64 7.94 -18.32 10.18
N PRO A 65 8.44 -18.60 8.97
CA PRO A 65 7.85 -19.59 8.08
C PRO A 65 7.75 -20.99 8.67
N GLU A 66 8.74 -21.41 9.46
CA GLU A 66 8.89 -22.79 9.94
C GLU A 66 8.00 -23.07 11.15
N SER A 67 7.99 -22.14 12.12
CA SER A 67 7.27 -22.30 13.38
C SER A 67 5.88 -21.66 13.38
N ARG A 68 5.56 -20.84 12.36
CA ARG A 68 4.39 -19.95 12.33
C ARG A 68 4.22 -19.11 13.60
N ARG A 69 5.36 -18.71 14.18
CA ARG A 69 5.43 -17.79 15.33
C ARG A 69 5.64 -16.36 14.86
N LEU A 70 5.04 -15.43 15.59
CA LEU A 70 5.27 -14.01 15.46
C LEU A 70 6.46 -13.61 16.33
N GLU A 71 7.49 -13.06 15.69
CA GLU A 71 8.69 -12.58 16.36
C GLU A 71 8.83 -11.06 16.26
N PRO A 72 9.20 -10.37 17.35
CA PRO A 72 9.29 -8.92 17.36
C PRO A 72 10.49 -8.46 16.55
N VAL A 73 10.25 -7.58 15.58
CA VAL A 73 11.28 -6.89 14.82
C VAL A 73 11.51 -5.51 15.41
N ALA A 74 10.46 -4.78 15.75
CA ALA A 74 10.53 -3.50 16.44
C ALA A 74 9.45 -3.38 17.51
N LEU A 75 9.74 -2.59 18.54
CA LEU A 75 8.84 -2.32 19.66
C LEU A 75 8.90 -0.82 19.97
N SER A 76 7.77 -0.23 20.33
CA SER A 76 7.69 1.19 20.71
C SER A 76 8.51 1.45 21.97
N GLU A 77 9.31 2.51 21.93
CA GLU A 77 10.17 2.92 23.04
C GLU A 77 9.41 3.67 24.14
N GLN A 78 8.22 4.23 23.84
CA GLN A 78 7.39 4.97 24.80
C GLN A 78 8.11 6.16 25.46
N GLY A 79 9.19 6.66 24.84
CA GLY A 79 10.11 7.63 25.46
C GLY A 79 10.89 7.10 26.67
N ARG A 80 10.88 5.78 26.93
CA ARG A 80 11.56 5.11 28.05
C ARG A 80 12.96 4.61 27.69
N GLY A 81 13.38 4.77 26.44
CA GLY A 81 14.72 4.51 25.96
C GLY A 81 14.99 3.03 25.60
N PRO A 82 16.22 2.74 25.12
CA PRO A 82 16.57 1.45 24.52
C PRO A 82 16.56 0.28 25.52
N ASP A 83 16.93 0.50 26.78
CA ASP A 83 16.94 -0.56 27.81
C ASP A 83 15.55 -1.14 28.08
N PHE A 84 14.52 -0.28 28.03
CA PHE A 84 13.13 -0.71 28.12
C PHE A 84 12.74 -1.59 26.93
N VAL A 85 13.12 -1.21 25.71
CA VAL A 85 12.83 -1.99 24.51
C VAL A 85 13.54 -3.34 24.50
N GLU A 86 14.76 -3.42 25.01
CA GLU A 86 15.48 -4.70 25.11
C GLU A 86 14.80 -5.65 26.09
N GLN A 87 14.42 -5.15 27.28
CA GLN A 87 13.66 -5.93 28.26
C GLN A 87 12.29 -6.34 27.72
N ASP A 88 11.60 -5.43 27.03
CA ASP A 88 10.29 -5.72 26.45
C ASP A 88 10.38 -6.74 25.32
N ARG A 89 11.44 -6.67 24.52
CA ARG A 89 11.74 -7.67 23.48
C ARG A 89 11.99 -9.04 24.09
N ALA A 90 12.77 -9.13 25.16
CA ALA A 90 13.01 -10.38 25.87
C ALA A 90 11.70 -10.95 26.44
N TYR A 91 10.85 -10.09 27.01
CA TYR A 91 9.55 -10.47 27.54
C TYR A 91 8.60 -11.01 26.46
N VAL A 92 8.42 -10.27 25.35
CA VAL A 92 7.57 -10.67 24.22
C VAL A 92 8.08 -11.97 23.58
N SER A 93 9.39 -12.07 23.37
CA SER A 93 10.01 -13.26 22.75
C SER A 93 9.92 -14.49 23.66
N GLY A 94 10.04 -14.31 24.99
CA GLY A 94 9.93 -15.39 25.96
C GLY A 94 8.51 -15.95 26.12
N HIS A 95 7.48 -15.11 25.93
CA HIS A 95 6.09 -15.58 25.94
C HIS A 95 5.71 -16.28 24.64
N GLY A 96 6.22 -15.78 23.51
CA GLY A 96 5.96 -16.32 22.18
C GLY A 96 4.51 -16.12 21.73
N ILE A 97 4.31 -15.63 20.50
CA ILE A 97 2.97 -15.44 19.95
C ILE A 97 2.78 -16.39 18.77
N ASP A 98 2.05 -17.47 18.98
CA ASP A 98 1.71 -18.41 17.90
C ASP A 98 0.61 -17.83 16.99
N CYS A 99 0.72 -18.02 15.67
CA CYS A 99 -0.40 -17.72 14.77
C CYS A 99 -1.67 -18.47 15.20
N GLY A 100 -2.79 -17.75 15.31
CA GLY A 100 -4.08 -18.25 15.78
C GLY A 100 -4.32 -18.10 17.29
N SER A 101 -3.30 -17.72 18.07
CA SER A 101 -3.40 -17.49 19.51
C SER A 101 -3.45 -16.01 19.85
N GLY A 102 -4.34 -15.59 20.75
CA GLY A 102 -4.50 -14.17 21.06
C GLY A 102 -5.20 -13.40 19.93
N ILE A 103 -5.45 -12.11 20.15
CA ILE A 103 -5.94 -11.21 19.10
C ILE A 103 -4.84 -11.06 18.03
N THR A 104 -3.62 -10.72 18.46
CA THR A 104 -2.45 -10.55 17.60
C THR A 104 -2.15 -11.77 16.72
N GLY A 105 -2.12 -12.99 17.30
CA GLY A 105 -1.89 -14.21 16.52
C GLY A 105 -3.07 -14.55 15.62
N TRP A 106 -4.32 -14.27 16.01
CA TRP A 106 -5.48 -14.42 15.13
C TRP A 106 -5.38 -13.53 13.89
N VAL A 107 -4.90 -12.29 14.02
CA VAL A 107 -4.64 -11.40 12.88
C VAL A 107 -3.58 -11.99 11.96
N GLY A 108 -2.47 -12.50 12.52
CA GLY A 108 -1.41 -13.15 11.75
C GLY A 108 -1.88 -14.41 10.99
N ALA A 109 -2.81 -15.17 11.57
CA ALA A 109 -3.37 -16.37 10.93
C ALA A 109 -4.44 -16.05 9.88
N SER A 110 -5.37 -15.14 10.20
CA SER A 110 -6.53 -14.84 9.36
C SER A 110 -6.24 -13.80 8.28
N GLY A 111 -5.22 -12.96 8.48
CA GLY A 111 -4.96 -11.79 7.64
C GLY A 111 -6.06 -10.74 7.72
N ARG A 112 -6.89 -10.74 8.76
CA ARG A 112 -7.98 -9.77 8.95
C ARG A 112 -7.63 -8.81 10.07
N VAL A 113 -8.01 -7.54 9.91
CA VAL A 113 -7.83 -6.50 10.93
C VAL A 113 -8.68 -6.82 12.16
N ALA A 114 -8.14 -6.49 13.34
CA ALA A 114 -8.86 -6.50 14.60
C ALA A 114 -8.74 -5.14 15.28
N ARG A 115 -9.85 -4.40 15.39
CA ARG A 115 -9.98 -3.18 16.20
C ARG A 115 -10.90 -3.46 17.37
N VAL A 116 -10.32 -3.62 18.56
CA VAL A 116 -11.00 -4.09 19.76
C VAL A 116 -11.05 -2.97 20.80
N GLY A 117 -12.27 -2.49 21.10
CA GLY A 117 -12.48 -1.38 22.03
C GLY A 117 -12.35 -1.75 23.52
N ASP A 118 -12.61 -3.00 23.90
CA ASP A 118 -12.25 -3.53 25.22
C ASP A 118 -11.79 -4.98 25.09
N VAL A 119 -10.48 -5.22 25.17
CA VAL A 119 -9.87 -6.55 24.98
C VAL A 119 -10.40 -7.59 25.96
N ARG A 120 -10.81 -7.17 27.17
CA ARG A 120 -11.34 -8.09 28.20
C ARG A 120 -12.70 -8.68 27.81
N ARG A 121 -13.38 -8.09 26.82
CA ARG A 121 -14.64 -8.59 26.26
C ARG A 121 -14.44 -9.47 25.03
N ASP A 122 -13.21 -9.53 24.50
CA ASP A 122 -12.90 -10.34 23.32
C ASP A 122 -12.47 -11.74 23.73
N ARG A 123 -13.14 -12.77 23.21
CA ARG A 123 -12.86 -14.18 23.52
C ARG A 123 -11.48 -14.64 23.07
N ARG A 124 -10.85 -13.93 22.13
CA ARG A 124 -9.51 -14.21 21.64
C ARG A 124 -8.44 -13.63 22.55
N TYR A 125 -8.78 -12.68 23.41
CA TYR A 125 -7.79 -11.97 24.21
C TYR A 125 -7.06 -12.91 25.17
N ARG A 126 -5.73 -12.84 25.11
CA ARG A 126 -4.83 -13.48 26.06
C ARG A 126 -4.04 -12.38 26.74
N PRO A 127 -4.27 -12.11 28.03
CA PRO A 127 -3.64 -10.98 28.70
C PRO A 127 -2.14 -11.24 28.82
N MET A 128 -1.36 -10.44 28.09
CA MET A 128 0.08 -10.35 28.28
C MET A 128 0.42 -9.19 29.23
N ARG A 129 -0.33 -8.08 29.14
CA ARG A 129 -0.23 -6.93 30.05
C ARG A 129 -1.60 -6.59 30.62
N SER A 130 -1.68 -6.46 31.94
CA SER A 130 -2.94 -6.17 32.64
C SER A 130 -3.47 -4.75 32.44
N SER A 131 -2.62 -3.81 32.00
CA SER A 131 -3.02 -2.43 31.73
C SER A 131 -3.76 -2.25 30.41
N VAL A 132 -3.63 -3.19 29.47
CA VAL A 132 -4.18 -3.05 28.11
C VAL A 132 -5.71 -3.16 28.12
N ARG A 133 -6.36 -2.19 27.47
CA ARG A 133 -7.82 -2.10 27.37
C ARG A 133 -8.28 -2.07 25.93
N ALA A 134 -7.60 -1.38 25.02
CA ALA A 134 -7.90 -1.43 23.59
C ALA A 134 -6.70 -1.98 22.81
N GLU A 135 -6.98 -2.69 21.72
CA GLU A 135 -5.98 -3.22 20.79
C GLU A 135 -6.43 -2.94 19.36
N LEU A 136 -5.54 -2.39 18.55
CA LEU A 136 -5.69 -2.30 17.11
C LEU A 136 -4.54 -3.07 16.47
N CYS A 137 -4.87 -4.17 15.83
CA CYS A 137 -3.92 -5.07 15.21
C CYS A 137 -4.25 -5.24 13.72
N VAL A 138 -3.30 -4.87 12.87
CA VAL A 138 -3.43 -4.95 11.41
C VAL A 138 -2.41 -5.93 10.83
N PRO A 139 -2.77 -6.69 9.78
CA PRO A 139 -1.86 -7.63 9.16
C PRO A 139 -0.91 -6.92 8.19
N ILE A 140 0.36 -7.33 8.19
CA ILE A 140 1.34 -6.95 7.17
C ILE A 140 1.22 -7.99 6.06
N ARG A 141 0.58 -7.64 4.94
CA ARG A 141 0.19 -8.61 3.88
C ARG A 141 0.86 -8.33 2.55
N ALA A 142 1.35 -9.39 1.93
CA ALA A 142 1.72 -9.44 0.52
C ALA A 142 0.73 -10.37 -0.20
N ALA A 143 -0.07 -9.81 -1.11
CA ALA A 143 -1.20 -10.49 -1.75
C ALA A 143 -2.08 -11.26 -0.74
N ALA A 144 -2.29 -12.57 -0.95
CA ALA A 144 -3.15 -13.37 -0.09
C ALA A 144 -2.49 -13.77 1.25
N ARG A 145 -1.17 -13.62 1.41
CA ARG A 145 -0.39 -14.13 2.54
C ARG A 145 -0.11 -13.05 3.59
N SER A 146 -0.28 -13.40 4.87
CA SER A 146 0.24 -12.58 5.98
C SER A 146 1.73 -12.86 6.17
N LEU A 147 2.53 -11.80 6.18
CA LEU A 147 3.98 -11.83 6.46
C LEU A 147 4.28 -11.48 7.92
N GLY A 148 3.32 -10.85 8.61
CA GLY A 148 3.50 -10.29 9.94
C GLY A 148 2.26 -9.55 10.40
N VAL A 149 2.37 -8.88 11.53
CA VAL A 149 1.36 -7.98 12.08
C VAL A 149 2.00 -6.70 12.62
N LEU A 150 1.28 -5.60 12.52
CA LEU A 150 1.57 -4.35 13.22
C LEU A 150 0.48 -4.18 14.27
N ASN A 151 0.89 -4.20 15.54
CA ASN A 151 0.01 -4.19 16.70
C ASN A 151 0.22 -2.92 17.51
N VAL A 152 -0.87 -2.28 17.94
CA VAL A 152 -0.84 -1.14 18.87
C VAL A 152 -1.90 -1.31 19.96
N GLU A 153 -1.57 -0.92 21.19
CA GLU A 153 -2.35 -1.17 22.40
C GLU A 153 -2.45 0.08 23.26
N SER A 154 -3.59 0.27 23.91
CA SER A 154 -3.85 1.40 24.80
C SER A 154 -4.49 0.95 26.12
N PRO A 155 -4.17 1.62 27.25
CA PRO A 155 -4.87 1.42 28.52
C PRO A 155 -6.25 2.08 28.54
N GLU A 156 -6.61 2.85 27.51
CA GLU A 156 -7.91 3.47 27.38
C GLU A 156 -8.85 2.58 26.55
N PRO A 157 -10.08 2.28 27.03
CA PRO A 157 -11.05 1.56 26.23
C PRO A 157 -11.53 2.44 25.05
N ASN A 158 -11.77 1.82 23.91
CA ASN A 158 -12.18 2.47 22.65
C ASN A 158 -11.19 3.55 22.15
N ALA A 159 -9.90 3.40 22.45
CA ALA A 159 -8.87 4.35 22.05
C ALA A 159 -8.72 4.53 20.52
N PHE A 160 -9.12 3.52 19.75
CA PHE A 160 -8.92 3.45 18.30
C PHE A 160 -10.23 3.50 17.52
N ASP A 161 -10.27 4.39 16.53
CA ASP A 161 -11.37 4.52 15.58
C ASP A 161 -11.03 3.94 14.20
N GLU A 162 -11.94 4.10 13.24
CA GLU A 162 -11.73 3.63 11.87
C GLU A 162 -10.66 4.45 11.11
N GLY A 163 -10.42 5.70 11.51
CA GLY A 163 -9.33 6.51 10.96
C GLY A 163 -7.97 5.96 11.38
N ASP A 164 -7.83 5.62 12.66
CA ASP A 164 -6.63 4.98 13.22
C ASP A 164 -6.34 3.65 12.52
N GLU A 165 -7.37 2.83 12.31
CA GLU A 165 -7.29 1.58 11.56
C GLU A 165 -6.73 1.77 10.15
N ARG A 166 -7.25 2.77 9.44
CA ARG A 166 -6.82 3.09 8.07
C ARG A 166 -5.37 3.57 8.02
N ARG A 167 -4.97 4.46 8.93
CA ARG A 167 -3.58 4.95 9.05
C ARG A 167 -2.62 3.79 9.31
N LEU A 168 -2.93 2.95 10.30
CA LEU A 168 -2.09 1.82 10.67
C LEU A 168 -2.00 0.77 9.55
N THR A 169 -3.11 0.52 8.84
CA THR A 169 -3.14 -0.39 7.68
C THR A 169 -2.25 0.11 6.53
N ALA A 170 -2.22 1.42 6.27
CA ALA A 170 -1.36 2.00 5.24
C ALA A 170 0.14 1.83 5.58
N VAL A 171 0.51 2.04 6.84
CA VAL A 171 1.88 1.77 7.33
C VAL A 171 2.22 0.28 7.23
N ALA A 172 1.28 -0.61 7.60
CA ALA A 172 1.47 -2.06 7.47
C ALA A 172 1.68 -2.51 6.02
N ALA A 173 1.00 -1.89 5.05
CA ALA A 173 1.22 -2.17 3.63
C ALA A 173 2.63 -1.74 3.16
N GLN A 174 3.16 -0.63 3.68
CA GLN A 174 4.54 -0.21 3.41
C GLN A 174 5.56 -1.20 4.01
N LEU A 175 5.30 -1.69 5.23
CA LEU A 175 6.10 -2.75 5.85
C LEU A 175 6.08 -4.05 5.01
N ALA A 176 4.95 -4.37 4.38
CA ALA A 176 4.81 -5.60 3.60
C ALA A 176 5.73 -5.62 2.38
N LEU A 177 5.84 -4.52 1.66
CA LEU A 177 6.75 -4.35 0.52
C LEU A 177 8.20 -4.66 0.91
N ILE A 178 8.61 -4.26 2.12
CA ILE A 178 9.98 -4.45 2.62
C ILE A 178 10.23 -5.89 3.04
N LEU A 179 9.29 -6.48 3.77
CA LEU A 179 9.39 -7.88 4.19
C LEU A 179 9.43 -8.81 2.97
N GLN A 180 8.60 -8.52 1.97
CA GLN A 180 8.59 -9.25 0.71
C GLN A 180 9.93 -9.10 -0.03
N THR A 181 10.48 -7.89 -0.07
CA THR A 181 11.79 -7.60 -0.64
C THR A 181 12.92 -8.38 0.04
N ARG A 182 12.94 -8.45 1.37
CA ARG A 182 13.98 -9.16 2.13
C ARG A 182 13.90 -10.67 1.92
N ALA A 183 12.69 -11.22 1.85
CA ALA A 183 12.48 -12.62 1.50
C ALA A 183 12.99 -12.94 0.08
N ILE A 184 12.78 -12.02 -0.86
CA ILE A 184 13.27 -12.14 -2.24
C ILE A 184 14.81 -12.01 -2.31
N ARG A 185 15.42 -11.06 -1.58
CA ARG A 185 16.89 -10.93 -1.50
C ARG A 185 17.56 -12.18 -0.95
N ALA A 186 17.03 -12.74 0.14
CA ALA A 186 17.55 -13.99 0.71
C ALA A 186 17.47 -15.19 -0.25
N THR A 187 16.56 -15.16 -1.24
CA THR A 187 16.53 -16.13 -2.35
C THR A 187 17.47 -15.79 -3.50
N VAL A 188 17.73 -14.50 -3.77
CA VAL A 188 18.57 -14.04 -4.90
C VAL A 188 20.07 -14.02 -4.54
N ASP A 189 20.44 -13.66 -3.31
CA ASP A 189 21.84 -13.59 -2.83
C ASP A 189 22.56 -14.95 -2.86
N ARG A 190 21.83 -16.06 -2.98
CA ARG A 190 22.40 -17.40 -3.23
C ARG A 190 22.98 -17.58 -4.64
N GLY A 191 22.76 -16.63 -5.56
CA GLY A 191 23.17 -16.71 -6.97
C GLY A 191 24.42 -15.92 -7.37
N GLY A 192 24.97 -15.06 -6.49
CA GLY A 192 26.12 -14.22 -6.82
C GLY A 192 25.77 -13.03 -7.74
N ASP A 193 26.00 -11.83 -7.23
CA ASP A 193 26.05 -10.54 -7.95
C ASP A 193 24.75 -10.00 -8.57
N THR A 194 23.85 -9.39 -7.77
CA THR A 194 22.80 -8.47 -8.27
C THR A 194 22.23 -7.49 -7.22
N SER A 195 22.97 -7.14 -6.15
CA SER A 195 22.41 -6.29 -5.08
C SER A 195 22.07 -4.87 -5.55
N ARG A 196 22.98 -4.21 -6.28
CA ARG A 196 22.81 -2.79 -6.70
C ARG A 196 21.63 -2.56 -7.64
N GLU A 197 21.33 -3.54 -8.47
CA GLU A 197 20.28 -3.44 -9.47
C GLU A 197 18.89 -3.70 -8.85
N VAL A 198 18.79 -4.65 -7.91
CA VAL A 198 17.60 -4.79 -7.04
C VAL A 198 17.39 -3.53 -6.21
N ASP A 199 18.45 -2.93 -5.67
CA ASP A 199 18.42 -1.66 -4.93
C ASP A 199 17.92 -0.47 -5.77
N HIS A 200 18.34 -0.37 -7.03
CA HIS A 200 17.83 0.66 -7.96
C HIS A 200 16.36 0.42 -8.31
N ARG A 201 15.96 -0.83 -8.55
CA ARG A 201 14.59 -1.24 -8.91
C ARG A 201 13.59 -1.04 -7.77
N LEU A 202 14.04 -1.17 -6.52
CA LEU A 202 13.24 -0.85 -5.33
C LEU A 202 12.98 0.64 -5.22
N ARG A 203 14.00 1.48 -5.46
CA ARG A 203 13.84 2.94 -5.47
C ARG A 203 12.79 3.40 -6.47
N ASN A 204 12.70 2.78 -7.66
CA ASN A 204 11.67 3.11 -8.65
C ASN A 204 10.24 2.75 -8.21
N SER A 205 10.04 1.59 -7.56
CA SER A 205 8.73 1.23 -7.00
C SER A 205 8.32 2.14 -5.85
N LEU A 206 9.29 2.64 -5.09
CA LEU A 206 9.09 3.51 -3.93
C LEU A 206 8.88 4.98 -4.33
N ALA A 207 9.49 5.46 -5.41
CA ALA A 207 9.21 6.76 -6.00
C ALA A 207 7.74 6.86 -6.44
N ALA A 208 7.20 5.80 -7.05
CA ALA A 208 5.78 5.70 -7.36
C ALA A 208 4.90 5.74 -6.09
N VAL A 209 5.30 5.09 -4.99
CA VAL A 209 4.62 5.22 -3.68
C VAL A 209 4.68 6.65 -3.14
N GLY A 210 5.82 7.32 -3.24
CA GLY A 210 6.00 8.71 -2.84
C GLY A 210 5.08 9.67 -3.61
N ALA A 211 5.02 9.53 -4.94
CA ALA A 211 4.13 10.30 -5.80
C ALA A 211 2.64 10.08 -5.47
N LEU A 212 2.25 8.85 -5.13
CA LEU A 212 0.88 8.55 -4.69
C LEU A 212 0.50 9.31 -3.41
N VAL A 213 1.45 9.44 -2.49
CA VAL A 213 1.25 10.10 -1.20
C VAL A 213 1.18 11.61 -1.39
N ASP A 214 2.07 12.17 -2.21
CA ASP A 214 2.06 13.60 -2.53
C ASP A 214 0.77 14.01 -3.26
N VAL A 215 0.27 13.22 -4.21
CA VAL A 215 -1.02 13.52 -4.84
C VAL A 215 -2.18 13.44 -3.83
N CYS A 216 -2.15 12.49 -2.90
CA CYS A 216 -3.21 12.38 -1.89
C CYS A 216 -3.24 13.54 -0.88
N LEU A 217 -2.08 14.14 -0.58
CA LEU A 217 -1.97 15.32 0.27
C LEU A 217 -2.57 16.59 -0.34
N HIS A 218 -2.52 16.69 -1.67
CA HIS A 218 -3.00 17.87 -2.39
C HIS A 218 -4.43 17.70 -2.93
N THR A 219 -5.14 16.62 -2.57
CA THR A 219 -6.54 16.39 -2.97
C THR A 219 -7.53 16.81 -1.87
N HIS A 220 -8.50 17.67 -2.23
CA HIS A 220 -9.60 18.11 -1.37
C HIS A 220 -10.71 17.04 -1.23
N ALA A 221 -10.35 15.82 -0.82
CA ALA A 221 -11.30 14.73 -0.59
C ALA A 221 -11.52 14.49 0.93
N ALA A 222 -12.69 13.94 1.29
CA ALA A 222 -12.95 13.49 2.65
C ALA A 222 -11.89 12.46 3.10
N GLU A 223 -11.52 12.48 4.38
CA GLU A 223 -10.41 11.67 4.92
C GLU A 223 -10.59 10.16 4.67
N ALA A 224 -11.82 9.64 4.83
CA ALA A 224 -12.14 8.26 4.55
C ALA A 224 -11.91 7.88 3.08
N GLU A 225 -12.26 8.78 2.16
CA GLU A 225 -12.05 8.57 0.72
C GLU A 225 -10.57 8.61 0.36
N ARG A 226 -9.79 9.55 0.94
CA ARG A 226 -8.33 9.61 0.77
C ARG A 226 -7.67 8.31 1.21
N ALA A 227 -8.00 7.82 2.40
CA ALA A 227 -7.42 6.59 2.94
C ALA A 227 -7.84 5.33 2.16
N ALA A 228 -9.10 5.23 1.73
CA ALA A 228 -9.56 4.16 0.86
C ALA A 228 -8.82 4.18 -0.49
N SER A 229 -8.54 5.38 -1.02
CA SER A 229 -7.77 5.55 -2.25
C SER A 229 -6.32 5.12 -2.11
N ILE A 230 -5.66 5.47 -1.00
CA ILE A 230 -4.30 5.00 -0.68
C ILE A 230 -4.25 3.48 -0.60
N THR A 231 -5.20 2.87 0.11
CA THR A 231 -5.26 1.41 0.28
C THR A 231 -5.40 0.70 -1.07
N ARG A 232 -6.27 1.19 -1.97
CA ARG A 232 -6.44 0.65 -3.33
C ARG A 232 -5.14 0.71 -4.14
N ARG A 233 -4.42 1.84 -4.06
CA ARG A 233 -3.15 2.05 -4.78
C ARG A 233 -2.00 1.20 -4.26
N LEU A 234 -1.89 1.06 -2.94
CA LEU A 234 -0.90 0.17 -2.33
C LEU A 234 -1.16 -1.30 -2.70
N HIS A 235 -2.42 -1.70 -2.78
CA HIS A 235 -2.79 -3.02 -3.29
C HIS A 235 -2.37 -3.20 -4.75
N ALA A 236 -2.60 -2.19 -5.61
CA ALA A 236 -2.16 -2.23 -7.01
C ALA A 236 -0.63 -2.41 -7.14
N LEU A 237 0.16 -1.70 -6.33
CA LEU A 237 1.62 -1.87 -6.30
C LEU A 237 2.05 -3.24 -5.80
N THR A 238 1.32 -3.82 -4.86
CA THR A 238 1.58 -5.19 -4.41
C THR A 238 1.37 -6.19 -5.55
N VAL A 239 0.31 -6.02 -6.35
CA VAL A 239 0.06 -6.85 -7.54
C VAL A 239 1.18 -6.70 -8.58
N VAL A 240 1.63 -5.46 -8.83
CA VAL A 240 2.78 -5.19 -9.71
C VAL A 240 4.04 -5.90 -9.19
N HIS A 241 4.34 -5.77 -7.90
CA HIS A 241 5.51 -6.37 -7.29
C HIS A 241 5.49 -7.90 -7.36
N ASP A 242 4.33 -8.51 -7.17
CA ASP A 242 4.13 -9.95 -7.35
C ASP A 242 4.41 -10.39 -8.80
N LEU A 243 3.92 -9.64 -9.80
CA LEU A 243 4.18 -9.94 -11.20
C LEU A 243 5.66 -9.87 -11.54
N LEU A 244 6.34 -8.79 -11.11
CA LEU A 244 7.77 -8.61 -11.29
C LEU A 244 8.57 -9.75 -10.64
N THR A 245 8.19 -10.13 -9.43
CA THR A 245 8.82 -11.24 -8.69
C THR A 245 8.66 -12.56 -9.43
N ARG A 246 7.45 -12.89 -9.89
CA ARG A 246 7.17 -14.12 -10.65
C ARG A 246 7.93 -14.18 -11.97
N ARG A 247 8.07 -13.04 -12.65
CA ARG A 247 8.84 -12.90 -13.90
C ARG A 247 10.35 -12.79 -13.68
N ARG A 248 10.85 -13.02 -12.45
CA ARG A 248 12.27 -12.88 -12.10
C ARG A 248 12.84 -11.53 -12.53
N TRP A 249 12.05 -10.48 -12.41
CA TRP A 249 12.44 -9.12 -12.76
C TRP A 249 12.83 -8.98 -14.23
N GLN A 250 12.09 -9.61 -15.13
CA GLN A 250 12.13 -9.36 -16.58
C GLN A 250 11.04 -8.36 -16.99
N PRO A 251 11.20 -7.66 -18.15
CA PRO A 251 10.15 -6.82 -18.72
C PRO A 251 8.80 -7.53 -18.76
N ILE A 252 7.72 -6.78 -18.48
CA ILE A 252 6.37 -7.33 -18.38
C ILE A 252 5.61 -7.05 -19.67
N ASP A 253 4.95 -8.06 -20.20
CA ASP A 253 4.04 -7.88 -21.33
C ASP A 253 2.83 -7.00 -20.93
N LEU A 254 2.52 -6.00 -21.74
CA LEU A 254 1.44 -5.04 -21.47
C LEU A 254 0.07 -5.74 -21.35
N HIS A 255 -0.18 -6.79 -22.12
CA HIS A 255 -1.41 -7.56 -21.99
C HIS A 255 -1.49 -8.26 -20.62
N GLU A 256 -0.39 -8.85 -20.12
CA GLU A 256 -0.34 -9.43 -18.78
C GLU A 256 -0.59 -8.39 -17.68
N LEU A 257 0.03 -7.21 -17.78
CA LEU A 257 -0.14 -6.14 -16.80
C LEU A 257 -1.58 -5.63 -16.75
N VAL A 258 -2.19 -5.36 -17.92
CA VAL A 258 -3.57 -4.87 -18.02
C VAL A 258 -4.56 -5.90 -17.50
N ARG A 259 -4.36 -7.19 -17.79
CA ARG A 259 -5.21 -8.26 -17.25
C ARG A 259 -5.14 -8.39 -15.73
N SER A 260 -3.98 -8.12 -15.15
CA SER A 260 -3.75 -8.26 -13.71
C SER A 260 -4.31 -7.08 -12.90
N LEU A 261 -4.31 -5.88 -13.46
CA LEU A 261 -4.70 -4.64 -12.77
C LEU A 261 -6.02 -4.03 -13.25
N GLY A 262 -6.52 -4.49 -14.39
CA GLY A 262 -7.81 -4.11 -14.94
C GLY A 262 -9.00 -4.56 -14.09
N PRO A 263 -10.22 -4.13 -14.45
CA PRO A 263 -11.42 -4.47 -13.70
C PRO A 263 -11.77 -5.95 -13.89
N ALA A 264 -12.13 -6.61 -12.79
CA ALA A 264 -12.67 -7.96 -12.81
C ALA A 264 -14.13 -7.95 -13.33
N ALA A 265 -14.30 -7.83 -14.66
CA ALA A 265 -15.60 -7.68 -15.31
C ALA A 265 -15.92 -8.76 -16.37
N GLY A 266 -15.10 -9.82 -16.46
CA GLY A 266 -15.29 -10.91 -17.42
C GLY A 266 -15.35 -10.40 -18.86
N ASP A 267 -16.37 -10.82 -19.61
CA ASP A 267 -16.56 -10.46 -21.02
C ASP A 267 -16.85 -8.96 -21.24
N ARG A 268 -17.19 -8.21 -20.18
CA ARG A 268 -17.38 -6.75 -20.25
C ARG A 268 -16.07 -5.98 -20.20
N PHE A 269 -14.93 -6.64 -20.08
CA PHE A 269 -13.59 -6.03 -20.17
C PHE A 269 -12.73 -6.70 -21.24
N PHE A 270 -12.54 -6.01 -22.37
CA PHE A 270 -11.68 -6.49 -23.45
C PHE A 270 -10.27 -5.90 -23.38
N VAL A 271 -9.28 -6.68 -23.81
CA VAL A 271 -7.86 -6.28 -23.86
C VAL A 271 -7.32 -6.72 -25.21
N GLN A 272 -6.85 -5.78 -26.03
CA GLN A 272 -6.46 -6.03 -27.42
C GLN A 272 -5.24 -5.19 -27.82
N GLY A 273 -4.27 -5.78 -28.50
CA GLY A 273 -3.13 -5.05 -29.05
C GLY A 273 -2.00 -5.99 -29.44
N PRO A 274 -0.96 -5.49 -30.14
CA PRO A 274 0.22 -6.29 -30.47
C PRO A 274 1.05 -6.63 -29.21
N PRO A 275 1.92 -7.66 -29.25
CA PRO A 275 2.86 -7.93 -28.15
C PRO A 275 3.75 -6.71 -27.89
N VAL A 276 3.72 -6.19 -26.67
CA VAL A 276 4.50 -5.02 -26.23
C VAL A 276 5.02 -5.29 -24.84
N THR A 277 6.32 -5.17 -24.65
CA THR A 277 6.97 -5.31 -23.35
C THR A 277 7.21 -3.96 -22.72
N ILE A 278 6.81 -3.82 -21.46
CA ILE A 278 7.07 -2.63 -20.65
C ILE A 278 8.41 -2.81 -19.92
N PRO A 279 9.34 -1.84 -20.07
CA PRO A 279 10.57 -1.81 -19.29
C PRO A 279 10.31 -1.81 -17.78
N LEU A 280 11.14 -2.52 -17.02
CA LEU A 280 10.97 -2.72 -15.57
C LEU A 280 10.75 -1.43 -14.78
N ARG A 281 11.50 -0.37 -15.12
CA ARG A 281 11.39 0.96 -14.50
C ARG A 281 9.98 1.56 -14.61
N GLN A 282 9.30 1.27 -15.72
CA GLN A 282 8.03 1.86 -16.08
C GLN A 282 6.82 1.05 -15.59
N VAL A 283 7.02 -0.22 -15.23
CA VAL A 283 5.94 -1.14 -14.80
C VAL A 283 5.13 -0.60 -13.61
N PRO A 284 5.71 -0.05 -12.52
CA PRO A 284 4.91 0.47 -11.40
C PRO A 284 4.00 1.63 -11.78
N ALA A 285 4.53 2.59 -12.56
CA ALA A 285 3.77 3.73 -13.02
C ALA A 285 2.64 3.32 -13.96
N PHE A 286 2.93 2.48 -14.96
CA PHE A 286 1.91 1.93 -15.85
C PHE A 286 0.83 1.16 -15.08
N GLY A 287 1.25 0.32 -14.13
CA GLY A 287 0.33 -0.48 -13.34
C GLY A 287 -0.63 0.38 -12.51
N LEU A 288 -0.13 1.46 -11.92
CA LEU A 288 -0.97 2.41 -11.20
C LEU A 288 -1.93 3.15 -12.13
N VAL A 289 -1.48 3.61 -13.30
CA VAL A 289 -2.34 4.28 -14.29
C VAL A 289 -3.50 3.37 -14.71
N ILE A 290 -3.21 2.11 -15.05
CA ILE A 290 -4.23 1.12 -15.40
C ILE A 290 -5.19 0.88 -14.23
N HIS A 291 -4.68 0.76 -13.01
CA HIS A 291 -5.50 0.57 -11.81
C HIS A 291 -6.44 1.75 -11.55
N GLU A 292 -5.97 2.99 -11.73
CA GLU A 292 -6.78 4.19 -11.55
C GLU A 292 -7.92 4.25 -12.57
N LEU A 293 -7.62 4.00 -13.85
CA LEU A 293 -8.64 3.95 -14.90
C LEU A 293 -9.66 2.83 -14.64
N ALA A 294 -9.19 1.64 -14.26
CA ALA A 294 -10.05 0.51 -13.88
C ALA A 294 -10.97 0.85 -12.70
N SER A 295 -10.43 1.51 -11.68
CA SER A 295 -11.20 1.91 -10.52
C SER A 295 -12.20 3.02 -10.85
N ASN A 296 -11.81 4.00 -11.67
CA ASN A 296 -12.70 5.06 -12.12
C ASN A 296 -13.86 4.49 -12.93
N CYS A 297 -13.58 3.57 -13.84
CA CYS A 297 -14.59 2.90 -14.64
C CYS A 297 -15.66 2.20 -13.79
N ARG A 298 -15.27 1.57 -12.67
CA ARG A 298 -16.21 0.88 -11.77
C ARG A 298 -17.03 1.83 -10.89
N ARG A 299 -16.44 2.95 -10.47
CA ARG A 299 -17.06 3.86 -9.49
C ARG A 299 -17.88 4.97 -10.15
N HIS A 300 -17.38 5.46 -11.27
CA HIS A 300 -17.87 6.66 -11.92
C HIS A 300 -18.26 6.41 -13.39
N GLY A 301 -17.71 5.37 -14.01
CA GLY A 301 -17.84 5.11 -15.45
C GLY A 301 -18.76 3.96 -15.84
N ALA A 302 -18.48 3.37 -17.01
CA ALA A 302 -19.37 2.44 -17.70
C ALA A 302 -19.71 1.19 -16.85
N LEU A 303 -18.71 0.63 -16.15
CA LEU A 303 -18.87 -0.62 -15.39
C LEU A 303 -19.70 -0.49 -14.11
N ARG A 304 -20.19 0.72 -13.78
CA ARG A 304 -21.18 0.88 -12.72
C ARG A 304 -22.55 0.32 -13.09
N THR A 305 -22.84 0.25 -14.38
CA THR A 305 -24.10 -0.32 -14.89
C THR A 305 -23.93 -1.79 -15.27
N PRO A 306 -25.02 -2.60 -15.29
CA PRO A 306 -24.95 -3.98 -15.74
C PRO A 306 -24.57 -4.15 -17.22
N TRP A 307 -24.85 -3.13 -18.04
CA TRP A 307 -24.70 -3.17 -19.50
C TRP A 307 -23.47 -2.42 -20.03
N GLY A 308 -22.77 -1.70 -19.15
CA GLY A 308 -21.58 -0.97 -19.56
C GLY A 308 -20.41 -1.93 -19.77
N GLU A 309 -19.58 -1.56 -20.74
CA GLU A 309 -18.38 -2.28 -21.16
C GLU A 309 -17.17 -1.36 -21.03
N ALA A 310 -16.01 -1.96 -20.81
CA ALA A 310 -14.74 -1.27 -20.85
C ALA A 310 -13.73 -2.07 -21.64
N GLY A 311 -12.64 -1.44 -22.04
CA GLY A 311 -11.53 -2.17 -22.60
C GLY A 311 -10.33 -1.31 -22.88
N VAL A 312 -9.23 -2.00 -23.17
CA VAL A 312 -7.96 -1.40 -23.50
C VAL A 312 -7.52 -1.86 -24.87
N ARG A 313 -7.14 -0.90 -25.71
CA ARG A 313 -6.47 -1.13 -26.98
C ARG A 313 -5.11 -0.46 -26.99
N TRP A 314 -4.14 -0.99 -27.72
CA TRP A 314 -2.92 -0.26 -27.97
C TRP A 314 -2.33 -0.54 -29.34
N THR A 315 -1.49 0.39 -29.76
CA THR A 315 -0.62 0.30 -30.94
C THR A 315 0.80 0.62 -30.51
N ALA A 316 1.75 -0.09 -31.10
CA ALA A 316 3.17 0.16 -30.92
C ALA A 316 3.85 0.02 -32.27
N GLU A 317 4.50 1.08 -32.71
CA GLU A 317 5.28 1.13 -33.95
C GLU A 317 6.73 1.48 -33.60
N ALA A 318 7.69 0.97 -34.37
CA ALA A 318 9.10 1.17 -34.06
C ALA A 318 9.47 2.66 -34.19
N GLY A 319 10.05 3.22 -33.13
CA GLY A 319 10.43 4.65 -33.09
C GLY A 319 9.28 5.60 -32.77
N GLU A 320 8.08 5.09 -32.46
CA GLU A 320 6.97 5.87 -31.97
C GLU A 320 6.61 5.52 -30.53
N PRO A 321 6.08 6.49 -29.74
CA PRO A 321 5.56 6.20 -28.41
C PRO A 321 4.46 5.13 -28.46
N CYS A 322 4.47 4.21 -27.49
CA CYS A 322 3.38 3.26 -27.32
C CYS A 322 2.10 4.03 -26.98
N ARG A 323 1.05 3.85 -27.79
CA ARG A 323 -0.25 4.50 -27.59
C ARG A 323 -1.25 3.51 -27.04
N VAL A 324 -1.81 3.81 -25.88
CA VAL A 324 -2.81 3.00 -25.20
C VAL A 324 -4.12 3.78 -25.15
N GLN A 325 -5.20 3.14 -25.58
CA GLN A 325 -6.55 3.65 -25.55
C GLN A 325 -7.35 2.92 -24.49
N TRP A 326 -7.86 3.64 -23.51
CA TRP A 326 -8.86 3.16 -22.57
C TRP A 326 -10.24 3.59 -23.05
N ILE A 327 -11.12 2.61 -23.26
CA ILE A 327 -12.42 2.80 -23.87
C ILE A 327 -13.48 2.38 -22.85
N GLU A 328 -14.40 3.27 -22.52
CA GLU A 328 -15.57 2.98 -21.69
C GLU A 328 -16.83 3.20 -22.50
N ARG A 329 -17.63 2.15 -22.68
CA ARG A 329 -18.88 2.19 -23.43
C ARG A 329 -20.06 2.03 -22.50
N GLY A 330 -20.92 3.03 -22.45
CA GLY A 330 -22.08 3.02 -21.55
C GLY A 330 -22.71 4.39 -21.42
N PRO A 331 -23.89 4.46 -20.79
CA PRO A 331 -24.60 5.72 -20.63
C PRO A 331 -23.75 6.71 -19.83
N ARG A 332 -23.71 7.97 -20.29
CA ARG A 332 -23.08 9.06 -19.55
C ARG A 332 -23.75 9.16 -18.18
N ILE A 333 -22.92 9.14 -17.15
CA ILE A 333 -23.33 9.37 -15.79
C ILE A 333 -23.06 10.84 -15.49
N ASP A 334 -24.11 11.63 -15.28
CA ASP A 334 -23.95 13.02 -14.90
C ASP A 334 -23.53 13.18 -13.43
N GLY A 335 -22.76 14.24 -13.14
CA GLY A 335 -22.36 14.62 -11.79
C GLY A 335 -21.11 13.92 -11.22
N THR A 336 -20.42 13.08 -12.00
CA THR A 336 -19.15 12.49 -11.60
C THR A 336 -17.97 13.26 -12.18
N ASP A 337 -17.19 13.93 -11.33
CA ASP A 337 -15.91 14.52 -11.72
C ASP A 337 -14.82 13.42 -11.81
N PRO A 338 -14.19 13.19 -12.98
CA PRO A 338 -13.07 12.25 -13.12
C PRO A 338 -11.80 12.69 -12.37
N GLY A 339 -11.77 13.90 -11.81
CA GLY A 339 -10.56 14.67 -11.50
C GLY A 339 -9.53 14.01 -10.60
N GLY A 340 -9.94 13.19 -9.62
CA GLY A 340 -9.01 12.60 -8.64
C GLY A 340 -8.07 11.54 -9.22
N GLY A 341 -8.60 10.57 -9.97
CA GLY A 341 -7.80 9.48 -10.57
C GLY A 341 -7.06 9.91 -11.83
N THR A 342 -7.66 10.82 -12.62
CA THR A 342 -7.07 11.32 -13.86
C THR A 342 -5.90 12.27 -13.60
N SER A 343 -5.92 13.06 -12.52
CA SER A 343 -4.80 13.92 -12.12
C SER A 343 -3.57 13.10 -11.72
N LEU A 344 -3.76 12.03 -10.94
CA LEU A 344 -2.68 11.11 -10.58
C LEU A 344 -2.10 10.40 -11.81
N ALA A 345 -2.96 9.87 -12.68
CA ALA A 345 -2.53 9.22 -13.91
C ALA A 345 -1.72 10.19 -14.76
N ASN A 346 -2.18 11.44 -14.92
CA ASN A 346 -1.45 12.47 -15.66
C ASN A 346 -0.10 12.80 -15.01
N GLY A 347 -0.02 12.88 -13.68
CA GLY A 347 1.24 13.07 -12.96
C GLY A 347 2.24 11.96 -13.24
N LEU A 348 1.83 10.69 -13.07
CA LEU A 348 2.68 9.51 -13.30
C LEU A 348 3.10 9.36 -14.77
N MET A 349 2.20 9.63 -15.72
CA MET A 349 2.53 9.60 -17.14
C MET A 349 3.64 10.59 -17.47
N ARG A 350 3.59 11.80 -16.90
CA ARG A 350 4.59 12.85 -17.14
C ARG A 350 5.91 12.60 -16.42
N SER A 351 5.87 12.23 -15.14
CA SER A 351 7.09 12.10 -14.33
C SER A 351 7.86 10.81 -14.60
N GLU A 352 7.16 9.69 -14.77
CA GLU A 352 7.80 8.36 -14.82
C GLU A 352 7.84 7.76 -16.23
N LEU A 353 6.87 8.11 -17.10
CA LEU A 353 6.67 7.46 -18.40
C LEU A 353 7.03 8.35 -19.59
N ARG A 354 7.56 9.56 -19.33
CA ARG A 354 7.89 10.59 -20.34
C ARG A 354 6.76 10.80 -21.36
N GLY A 355 5.53 10.66 -20.88
CA GLY A 355 4.34 10.54 -21.69
C GLY A 355 3.24 11.49 -21.27
N GLY A 356 2.03 11.18 -21.69
CA GLY A 356 0.86 11.97 -21.31
C GLY A 356 -0.44 11.20 -21.41
N ILE A 357 -1.49 11.83 -20.91
CA ILE A 357 -2.86 11.34 -20.98
C ILE A 357 -3.78 12.46 -21.45
N ALA A 358 -4.61 12.15 -22.43
CA ALA A 358 -5.73 12.96 -22.88
C ALA A 358 -7.02 12.17 -22.68
N TRP A 359 -8.14 12.86 -22.52
CA TRP A 359 -9.44 12.20 -22.39
C TRP A 359 -10.57 13.09 -22.87
N GLY A 360 -11.68 12.46 -23.25
CA GLY A 360 -12.87 13.16 -23.69
C GLY A 360 -14.11 12.28 -23.70
N TYR A 361 -15.27 12.94 -23.69
CA TYR A 361 -16.54 12.30 -23.93
C TYR A 361 -16.77 12.13 -25.42
N ARG A 362 -17.09 10.91 -25.85
CA ARG A 362 -17.56 10.56 -27.18
C ARG A 362 -19.03 10.12 -27.10
N PRO A 363 -19.77 10.06 -28.22
CA PRO A 363 -21.16 9.61 -28.20
C PRO A 363 -21.36 8.20 -27.63
N ASP A 364 -20.34 7.34 -27.74
CA ASP A 364 -20.35 5.97 -27.26
C ASP A 364 -19.83 5.81 -25.81
N GLY A 365 -19.29 6.87 -25.20
CA GLY A 365 -18.87 6.88 -23.80
C GLY A 365 -17.59 7.68 -23.53
N VAL A 366 -16.76 7.25 -22.59
CA VAL A 366 -15.54 7.97 -22.19
C VAL A 366 -14.31 7.30 -22.78
N HIS A 367 -13.43 8.08 -23.38
CA HIS A 367 -12.20 7.57 -23.98
C HIS A 367 -11.01 8.31 -23.41
N HIS A 368 -9.99 7.57 -22.99
CA HIS A 368 -8.67 8.11 -22.63
C HIS A 368 -7.64 7.62 -23.65
N GLU A 369 -6.77 8.52 -24.10
CA GLU A 369 -5.60 8.21 -24.90
C GLU A 369 -4.37 8.49 -24.05
N LEU A 370 -3.53 7.46 -23.87
CA LEU A 370 -2.27 7.52 -23.17
C LEU A 370 -1.15 7.28 -24.17
N TRP A 371 -0.03 7.95 -24.00
CA TRP A 371 1.19 7.67 -24.78
C TRP A 371 2.40 7.68 -23.86
N ALA A 372 3.34 6.76 -24.09
CA ALA A 372 4.59 6.67 -23.34
C ALA A 372 5.73 6.18 -24.24
N ASP A 373 6.93 6.71 -24.02
CA ASP A 373 8.14 6.19 -24.64
C ASP A 373 8.63 4.97 -23.85
N LEU A 374 8.53 3.80 -24.48
CA LEU A 374 8.97 2.54 -23.90
C LEU A 374 10.47 2.32 -24.17
N ASP A 375 11.31 3.23 -23.67
CA ASP A 375 12.76 3.15 -23.84
C ASP A 375 13.48 2.58 -22.61
N ASP A 376 14.41 1.66 -22.88
CA ASP A 376 15.32 1.05 -21.89
C ASP A 376 16.50 1.97 -21.50
N ASP A 377 16.65 3.15 -22.13
CA ASP A 377 17.88 3.95 -22.04
C ASP A 377 18.26 4.39 -20.60
N GLU A 378 19.35 3.81 -20.10
CA GLU A 378 20.18 4.26 -18.97
C GLU A 378 21.12 5.40 -19.39
N ARG A 379 20.60 6.60 -19.68
CA ARG A 379 21.46 7.79 -19.75
C ARG A 379 21.39 8.63 -18.49
#